data_AF-A0A441W2P1-F1
#
_entry.id   AF-A0A441W2P1-F1
#
_cell.length_a   1.000
_cell.length_b   1.000
_cell.length_c   1.000
_cell.angle_alpha   90.00
_cell.angle_beta   90.00
_cell.angle_gamma   90.00
#
_symmetry.space_group_name_H-M   'P 1'
#
loop_
_entity.id
_entity.type
_entity.pdbx_description
1 polymer ?
#
loop_
_entity_poly.entity_id
_entity_poly.type
_entity_poly.pdbx_seq_one_letter_code
_entity_poly.pdbx_strand_id
1 'polypeptide(L)'
;RLKPIKLGTQEIHFKYAAPSRLYWADRPGMRVVQALHWMQDMLTQKGERKRIQATLRRLFADPKHGEAIREDLRAGLSAVPIWMQEFLREILRADPHEAKP
;
A
#
# COMPACT_ATOMS: atom_id res chain seq x y z
N ARG A 1 -4.89 16.80 -22.81
CA ARG A 1 -5.97 15.83 -22.45
C ARG A 1 -5.90 14.69 -23.44
N LEU A 2 -5.85 13.44 -22.98
CA LEU A 2 -5.92 12.27 -23.85
C LEU A 2 -7.30 12.24 -24.53
N LYS A 3 -7.32 11.99 -25.84
CA LYS A 3 -8.57 11.88 -26.60
C LYS A 3 -9.24 10.54 -26.27
N PRO A 4 -10.56 10.50 -26.06
CA PRO A 4 -11.28 9.24 -25.88
C PRO A 4 -11.14 8.38 -27.15
N ILE A 5 -11.09 7.06 -26.97
CA ILE A 5 -11.07 6.09 -28.08
C ILE A 5 -12.45 5.46 -28.23
N LYS A 6 -12.88 5.25 -29.47
CA LYS A 6 -14.14 4.57 -29.79
C LYS A 6 -13.86 3.12 -30.17
N LEU A 7 -14.59 2.20 -29.53
CA LEU A 7 -14.56 0.77 -29.81
C LEU A 7 -16.00 0.35 -30.15
N GLY A 8 -16.33 0.32 -31.44
CA GLY A 8 -17.71 0.16 -31.90
C GLY A 8 -18.62 1.29 -31.38
N THR A 9 -19.64 0.95 -30.59
CA THR A 9 -20.59 1.87 -29.96
C THR A 9 -20.17 2.36 -28.57
N GLN A 10 -19.02 1.91 -28.03
CA GLN A 10 -18.52 2.33 -26.71
C GLN A 10 -17.40 3.37 -26.81
N GLU A 11 -17.43 4.35 -25.91
CA GLU A 11 -16.42 5.40 -25.79
C GLU A 11 -15.63 5.24 -24.49
N ILE A 12 -14.31 5.09 -24.60
CA ILE A 12 -13.42 4.93 -23.44
C ILE A 12 -12.85 6.29 -23.07
N HIS A 13 -13.19 6.77 -21.88
CA HIS A 13 -12.67 8.03 -21.32
C HIS A 13 -11.44 7.79 -20.44
N PHE A 14 -10.31 8.38 -20.82
CA PHE A 14 -9.11 8.38 -19.99
C PHE A 14 -9.23 9.39 -18.84
N LYS A 15 -9.04 8.92 -17.60
CA LYS A 15 -8.94 9.77 -16.42
C LYS A 15 -7.48 9.85 -15.98
N TYR A 16 -7.05 11.03 -15.56
CA TYR A 16 -5.75 11.20 -14.92
C TYR A 16 -5.77 10.48 -13.57
N ALA A 17 -4.74 9.66 -13.33
CA ALA A 17 -4.48 9.05 -12.04
C ALA A 17 -3.12 9.55 -11.53
N ALA A 18 -2.98 9.65 -10.21
CA ALA A 18 -1.69 9.96 -9.62
C ALA A 18 -0.66 8.88 -10.02
N PRO A 19 0.61 9.23 -10.28
CA PRO A 19 1.65 8.26 -10.65
C PRO A 19 1.77 7.08 -9.68
N SER A 20 1.61 7.33 -8.37
CA SER A 20 1.58 6.29 -7.35
C SER A 20 0.44 5.28 -7.59
N ARG A 21 -0.76 5.74 -7.94
CA ARG A 21 -1.92 4.87 -8.19
C ARG A 21 -1.70 3.97 -9.40
N LEU A 22 -0.99 4.45 -10.43
CA LEU A 22 -0.62 3.64 -11.60
C LEU A 22 0.47 2.63 -11.24
N TYR A 23 1.48 3.05 -10.49
CA TYR A 23 2.57 2.18 -10.05
C TYR A 23 2.08 0.99 -9.23
N TRP A 24 1.09 1.20 -8.37
CA TRP A 24 0.53 0.14 -7.51
C TRP A 24 -0.55 -0.70 -8.18
N ALA A 25 -1.00 -0.36 -9.39
CA ALA A 25 -2.06 -1.12 -10.04
C ALA A 25 -1.63 -2.59 -10.24
N ASP A 26 -2.50 -3.53 -9.85
CA ASP A 26 -2.30 -4.98 -9.94
C ASP A 26 -1.09 -5.55 -9.15
N ARG A 27 -0.47 -4.74 -8.28
CA ARG A 27 0.62 -5.19 -7.42
C ARG A 27 0.11 -5.70 -6.06
N PRO A 28 0.75 -6.70 -5.44
CA PRO A 28 0.35 -7.25 -4.14
C PRO A 28 0.13 -6.19 -3.04
N GLY A 29 0.98 -5.17 -2.97
CA GLY A 29 0.92 -4.10 -1.97
C GLY A 29 -0.21 -3.08 -2.20
N MET A 30 -0.90 -3.11 -3.35
CA MET A 30 -1.88 -2.11 -3.76
C MET A 30 -2.95 -1.85 -2.69
N ARG A 31 -3.52 -2.92 -2.14
CA ARG A 31 -4.63 -2.81 -1.18
C ARG A 31 -4.17 -2.15 0.13
N VAL A 32 -2.94 -2.43 0.56
CA VAL A 32 -2.35 -1.79 1.74
C VAL A 32 -2.17 -0.30 1.51
N VAL A 33 -1.59 0.10 0.38
CA VAL A 33 -1.38 1.51 0.04
C VAL A 33 -2.70 2.28 -0.04
N GLN A 34 -3.73 1.68 -0.66
CA GLN A 34 -5.07 2.29 -0.74
C GLN A 34 -5.71 2.43 0.63
N ALA A 35 -5.68 1.38 1.46
CA ALA A 35 -6.24 1.43 2.80
C ALA A 35 -5.56 2.50 3.66
N LEU A 36 -4.22 2.58 3.60
CA LEU A 36 -3.48 3.60 4.34
C LEU A 36 -3.84 5.01 3.88
N HIS A 37 -4.03 5.25 2.59
CA HIS A 37 -4.50 6.54 2.09
C HIS A 37 -5.85 6.94 2.67
N TRP A 38 -6.79 6.00 2.86
CA TRP A 38 -8.08 6.30 3.50
C TRP A 38 -7.97 6.51 5.00
N MET A 39 -7.02 5.85 5.65
CA MET A 39 -6.86 5.86 7.10
C MET A 39 -5.85 6.90 7.59
N GLN A 40 -5.35 7.78 6.71
CA GLN A 40 -4.28 8.73 7.03
C GLN A 40 -4.63 9.59 8.27
N ASP A 41 -5.86 10.09 8.36
CA ASP A 41 -6.30 10.91 9.50
C ASP A 41 -6.35 10.10 10.81
N MET A 42 -6.72 8.81 10.72
CA MET A 42 -6.78 7.91 11.89
C MET A 42 -5.38 7.58 12.41
N LEU A 43 -4.37 7.55 11.54
CA LEU A 43 -2.98 7.27 11.90
C LEU A 43 -2.33 8.38 12.75
N THR A 44 -2.95 9.55 12.84
CA THR A 44 -2.51 10.64 13.73
C THR A 44 -2.84 10.35 15.20
N GLN A 45 -3.83 9.49 15.45
CA GLN A 45 -4.24 9.07 16.79
C GLN A 45 -3.35 7.91 17.26
N LYS A 46 -2.61 8.11 18.36
CA LYS A 46 -1.62 7.11 18.85
C LYS A 46 -2.20 5.71 19.08
N GLY A 47 -3.43 5.62 19.59
CA GLY A 47 -4.11 4.33 19.82
C GLY A 47 -4.40 3.58 18.53
N GLU A 48 -5.04 4.25 17.57
CA GLU A 48 -5.36 3.69 16.26
C GLU A 48 -4.10 3.36 15.46
N ARG A 49 -3.06 4.19 15.51
CA ARG A 49 -1.77 3.91 14.88
C ARG A 49 -1.21 2.56 15.32
N LYS A 50 -1.16 2.29 16.63
CA LYS A 50 -0.65 1.01 17.16
C LYS A 50 -1.52 -0.16 16.70
N ARG A 51 -2.84 0.01 16.71
CA ARG A 51 -3.79 -1.02 16.27
C ARG A 51 -3.57 -1.38 14.80
N ILE A 52 -3.45 -0.39 13.93
CA ILE A 52 -3.22 -0.58 12.49
C ILE A 52 -1.84 -1.24 12.25
N GLN A 53 -0.80 -0.83 12.98
CA GLN A 53 0.50 -1.49 12.91
C GLN A 53 0.41 -2.98 13.27
N ALA A 54 -0.30 -3.35 14.34
CA ALA A 54 -0.49 -4.74 14.72
C ALA A 54 -1.26 -5.54 13.65
N THR A 55 -2.31 -4.96 13.07
CA THR A 55 -3.06 -5.57 11.96
C THR A 55 -2.16 -5.81 10.74
N LEU A 56 -1.34 -4.84 10.37
CA LEU A 56 -0.42 -4.98 9.23
C LEU A 56 0.67 -6.02 9.50
N ARG A 57 1.23 -6.09 10.73
CA ARG A 57 2.17 -7.16 11.09
C ARG A 57 1.54 -8.54 10.93
N ARG A 58 0.29 -8.71 11.37
CA ARG A 58 -0.45 -9.98 11.18
C ARG A 58 -0.67 -10.29 9.70
N LEU A 59 -1.01 -9.29 8.88
CA LEU A 59 -1.15 -9.45 7.44
C LEU A 59 0.16 -9.90 6.77
N PHE A 60 1.28 -9.29 7.16
CA PHE A 60 2.61 -9.63 6.61
C PHE A 60 3.12 -10.99 7.08
N ALA A 61 2.63 -11.49 8.21
CA ALA A 61 2.93 -12.83 8.71
C ALA A 61 2.06 -13.93 8.06
N ASP A 62 1.10 -13.59 7.20
CA ASP A 62 0.30 -14.58 6.47
C ASP A 62 1.19 -15.40 5.52
N PRO A 63 1.20 -16.74 5.62
CA PRO A 63 2.13 -17.58 4.85
C PRO A 63 1.77 -17.66 3.35
N LYS A 64 0.56 -17.27 2.94
CA LYS A 64 0.13 -17.37 1.54
C LYS A 64 0.47 -16.10 0.76
N HIS A 65 0.25 -14.93 1.35
CA HIS A 65 0.37 -13.65 0.65
C HIS A 65 1.20 -12.60 1.38
N GLY A 66 1.52 -12.81 2.66
CA GLY A 66 2.17 -11.81 3.51
C GLY A 66 3.56 -11.41 3.03
N GLU A 67 4.38 -12.39 2.64
CA GLU A 67 5.72 -12.15 2.08
C GLU A 67 5.66 -11.36 0.77
N ALA A 68 4.80 -11.77 -0.17
CA ALA A 68 4.63 -11.07 -1.45
C ALA A 68 4.21 -9.61 -1.24
N ILE A 69 3.29 -9.34 -0.31
CA ILE A 69 2.89 -7.97 0.04
C ILE A 69 4.07 -7.20 0.66
N ARG A 70 4.84 -7.82 1.56
CA ARG A 70 5.96 -7.18 2.25
C ARG A 70 7.07 -6.77 1.28
N GLU A 71 7.48 -7.67 0.40
CA GLU A 71 8.52 -7.40 -0.60
C GLU A 71 8.06 -6.33 -1.59
N ASP A 72 6.82 -6.40 -2.02
CA ASP A 72 6.23 -5.45 -2.97
C ASP A 72 6.18 -4.02 -2.38
N LEU A 73 5.82 -3.91 -1.08
CA LEU A 73 5.86 -2.67 -0.31
C LEU A 73 7.29 -2.15 -0.09
N ARG A 74 8.26 -3.03 0.18
CA ARG A 74 9.66 -2.66 0.35
C ARG A 74 10.27 -2.13 -0.95
N ALA A 75 10.07 -2.84 -2.06
CA ALA A 75 10.56 -2.44 -3.37
C ALA A 75 9.88 -1.13 -3.85
N GLY A 76 8.60 -0.95 -3.54
CA GLY A 76 7.83 0.22 -3.96
C GLY A 76 7.80 1.39 -3.00
N LEU A 77 8.60 1.38 -1.92
CA LEU A 77 8.49 2.38 -0.86
C LEU A 77 8.65 3.83 -1.36
N SER A 78 9.51 4.08 -2.35
CA SER A 78 9.68 5.42 -2.92
C SER A 78 8.47 5.93 -3.71
N ALA A 79 7.56 5.05 -4.11
CA ALA A 79 6.37 5.38 -4.89
C ALA A 79 5.14 5.74 -4.04
N VAL A 80 5.26 5.78 -2.71
CA VAL A 80 4.23 6.28 -1.80
C VAL A 80 4.64 7.63 -1.18
N PRO A 81 3.68 8.44 -0.68
CA PRO A 81 3.99 9.71 -0.02
C PRO A 81 4.89 9.54 1.21
N ILE A 82 5.65 10.58 1.56
CA ILE A 82 6.65 10.58 2.65
C ILE A 82 6.08 10.06 3.97
N TRP A 83 4.89 10.55 4.38
CA TRP A 83 4.26 10.11 5.64
C TRP A 83 4.03 8.59 5.68
N MET A 84 3.70 7.99 4.54
CA MET A 84 3.45 6.55 4.42
C MET A 84 4.78 5.78 4.40
N GLN A 85 5.84 6.36 3.83
CA GLN A 85 7.17 5.78 3.91
C GLN A 85 7.65 5.67 5.35
N GLU A 86 7.51 6.74 6.13
CA GLU A 86 7.87 6.77 7.55
C GLU A 86 7.09 5.71 8.33
N PHE A 87 5.76 5.66 8.14
CA PHE A 87 4.91 4.66 8.77
C PHE A 87 5.27 3.22 8.39
N LEU A 88 5.47 2.93 7.10
CA LEU A 88 5.78 1.59 6.62
C LEU A 88 7.19 1.15 7.04
N ARG A 89 8.18 2.05 7.11
CA ARG A 89 9.54 1.71 7.59
C ARG A 89 9.52 1.15 9.01
N GLU A 90 8.71 1.70 9.91
CA GLU A 90 8.57 1.19 11.28
C GLU A 90 8.05 -0.24 11.34
N ILE A 91 7.22 -0.63 10.38
CA ILE A 91 6.59 -1.95 10.35
C ILE A 91 7.45 -2.96 9.60
N LEU A 92 8.02 -2.55 8.46
CA LEU A 92 8.82 -3.42 7.59
C LEU A 92 10.21 -3.71 8.14
N ARG A 93 10.75 -2.84 9.01
CA ARG A 93 12.01 -3.05 9.75
C ARG A 93 11.91 -4.12 10.84
N ALA A 94 10.71 -4.44 11.34
CA ALA A 94 10.56 -5.49 12.33
C ALA A 94 10.95 -6.83 11.69
N ASP A 95 12.10 -7.36 12.08
CA ASP A 95 12.58 -8.65 11.65
C ASP A 95 11.61 -9.73 12.16
N PRO A 96 11.15 -10.67 11.31
CA PRO A 96 10.39 -11.84 11.77
C PRO A 96 11.26 -12.77 12.66
N HIS A 97 12.54 -12.45 12.82
CA HIS A 97 13.52 -13.23 13.56
C HIS A 97 13.79 -12.72 14.99
N GLU A 98 13.17 -11.62 15.43
CA GLU A 98 13.29 -11.10 16.81
C GLU A 98 12.35 -11.79 17.82
N ALA A 99 11.60 -12.80 17.37
CA ALA A 99 10.96 -13.78 18.25
C ALA A 99 11.79 -15.07 18.23
N LYS A 100 12.92 -15.09 18.93
CA LYS A 100 13.58 -16.33 19.32
C LYS A 100 13.39 -16.51 20.83
N PRO A 101 12.97 -17.69 21.32
CA PRO A 101 12.66 -17.95 22.72
C PRO A 101 13.86 -17.73 23.66
#